data_AF-A0A9P5YW47-F1
#
_entry.id   AF-A0A9P5YW47-F1
#
_cell.length_a   1.000
_cell.length_b   1.000
_cell.length_c   1.000
_cell.angle_alpha   90.00
_cell.angle_beta   90.00
_cell.angle_gamma   90.00
#
_symmetry.space_group_name_H-M   'P 1'
#
loop_
_entity.id
_entity.type
_entity.pdbx_description
1 polymer ?
#
loop_
_entity_poly.entity_id
_entity_poly.type
_entity_poly.pdbx_seq_one_letter_code
_entity_poly.pdbx_strand_id
1 'polypeptide(L)'
;MAVCAICAHPAPLQCSACHSVAYCGQEHQQLAWDKHKRLCKILQKIERGEPTPDPRSYCGLCGKTKGPLRVTECCKKTVCDDYENYVMFTYARNSCSRNHDRYTTCSQHHQEGHRTDWKSCIKCDDGFEAELRAWYATNSYNFIGDIHPNPPTFSPKSCNECGRVVKQGAEPNAWLPGGILCKSCM
;
A
#
# COMPACT_ATOMS: atom_id res chain seq x y z
N MET A 1 -7.67 9.35 -12.60
CA MET A 1 -8.30 9.51 -11.27
C MET A 1 -7.36 8.93 -10.22
N ALA A 2 -7.22 9.58 -9.06
CA ALA A 2 -6.42 9.03 -7.97
C ALA A 2 -7.07 7.78 -7.36
N VAL A 3 -6.26 6.89 -6.80
CA VAL A 3 -6.72 5.67 -6.14
C VAL A 3 -6.45 5.73 -4.64
N CYS A 4 -7.25 5.00 -3.87
CA CYS A 4 -7.13 4.99 -2.42
C CYS A 4 -5.86 4.26 -1.99
N ALA A 5 -5.02 4.90 -1.18
CA ALA A 5 -3.79 4.30 -0.66
C ALA A 5 -4.01 3.09 0.29
N ILE A 6 -5.25 2.78 0.66
CA ILE A 6 -5.58 1.61 1.47
C ILE A 6 -6.16 0.47 0.65
N CYS A 7 -7.02 0.76 -0.35
CA CYS A 7 -7.78 -0.28 -1.06
C CYS A 7 -7.70 -0.23 -2.59
N ALA A 8 -7.03 0.76 -3.20
CA ALA A 8 -6.95 1.00 -4.65
C ALA A 8 -8.26 1.34 -5.38
N HIS A 9 -9.40 1.43 -4.68
CA HIS A 9 -10.63 1.94 -5.28
C HIS A 9 -10.53 3.45 -5.57
N PRO A 10 -11.36 4.02 -6.47
CA PRO A 10 -11.36 5.44 -6.77
C PRO A 10 -11.42 6.31 -5.51
N ALA A 11 -10.57 7.33 -5.45
CA ALA A 11 -10.38 8.16 -4.27
C ALA A 11 -10.65 9.64 -4.57
N PRO A 12 -11.85 10.16 -4.22
CA PRO A 12 -12.17 11.58 -4.39
C PRO A 12 -11.52 12.47 -3.31
N LEU A 13 -11.09 11.90 -2.18
CA LEU A 13 -10.55 12.66 -1.06
C LEU A 13 -9.03 12.62 -1.07
N GLN A 14 -8.37 13.75 -1.30
CA GLN A 14 -6.92 13.89 -1.11
C GLN A 14 -6.61 14.37 0.31
N CYS A 15 -5.44 14.01 0.83
CA CYS A 15 -4.94 14.61 2.06
C CYS A 15 -4.76 16.11 1.86
N SER A 16 -5.59 16.92 2.51
CA SER A 16 -5.62 18.39 2.41
C SER A 16 -4.34 19.08 2.90
N ALA A 17 -3.44 18.35 3.55
CA ALA A 17 -2.21 18.92 4.06
C ALA A 17 -1.05 18.77 3.08
N CYS A 18 -0.87 17.59 2.46
CA CYS A 18 0.29 17.28 1.63
C CYS A 18 -0.02 16.99 0.15
N HIS A 19 -1.31 16.85 -0.19
CA HIS A 19 -1.85 16.56 -1.52
C HIS A 19 -1.28 15.33 -2.26
N SER A 20 -0.45 14.54 -1.59
CA SER A 20 0.33 13.45 -2.19
C SER A 20 -0.33 12.07 -2.07
N VAL A 21 -1.37 11.94 -1.24
CA VAL A 21 -2.05 10.67 -0.95
C VAL A 21 -3.56 10.88 -1.00
N ALA A 22 -4.28 9.91 -1.57
CA ALA A 22 -5.74 9.94 -1.70
C ALA A 22 -6.42 8.76 -1.01
N TYR A 23 -7.68 8.95 -0.60
CA TYR A 23 -8.52 8.00 0.11
C TYR A 23 -9.93 7.97 -0.50
N CYS A 24 -10.59 6.80 -0.46
CA CYS A 24 -11.97 6.68 -0.93
C CYS A 24 -12.99 7.27 0.06
N GLY A 25 -12.58 7.54 1.31
CA GLY A 25 -13.41 8.15 2.34
C GLY A 25 -12.63 8.41 3.63
N GLN A 26 -13.31 9.02 4.60
CA GLN A 26 -12.70 9.42 5.88
C GLN A 26 -12.19 8.23 6.70
N GLU A 27 -12.88 7.09 6.65
CA GLU A 27 -12.48 5.85 7.35
C GLU A 27 -11.05 5.42 6.98
N HIS A 28 -10.75 5.31 5.68
CA HIS A 28 -9.41 4.95 5.22
C HIS A 28 -8.36 6.03 5.49
N GLN A 29 -8.76 7.30 5.52
CA GLN A 29 -7.86 8.38 5.94
C GLN A 29 -7.48 8.24 7.42
N GLN A 30 -8.46 7.95 8.30
CA GLN A 30 -8.22 7.73 9.72
C GLN A 30 -7.37 6.49 9.96
N LEU A 31 -7.66 5.37 9.29
CA LEU A 31 -6.89 4.14 9.38
C LEU A 31 -5.41 4.35 8.97
N ALA A 32 -5.17 5.16 7.95
CA ALA A 32 -3.82 5.47 7.48
C ALA A 32 -3.05 6.44 8.42
N TRP A 33 -3.77 7.21 9.25
CA TRP A 33 -3.23 8.41 9.91
C TRP A 33 -2.02 8.11 10.79
N ASP A 34 -2.03 7.01 11.54
CA ASP A 34 -0.93 6.69 12.45
C ASP A 34 0.41 6.51 11.75
N LYS A 35 0.40 5.95 10.54
CA LYS A 35 1.59 5.83 9.69
C LYS A 35 1.82 7.07 8.83
N HIS A 36 0.75 7.70 8.35
CA HIS A 36 0.85 8.83 7.45
C HIS A 36 1.31 10.11 8.14
N LYS A 37 0.89 10.41 9.38
CA LYS A 37 1.06 11.73 10.02
C LYS A 37 2.49 12.28 10.04
N ARG A 38 3.50 11.42 10.19
CA ARG A 38 4.91 11.85 10.16
C ARG A 38 5.37 12.09 8.72
N LEU A 39 5.07 11.15 7.83
CA LEU A 39 5.39 11.27 6.41
C LEU A 39 4.69 12.47 5.77
N CYS A 40 3.44 12.74 6.15
CA CYS A 40 2.65 13.90 5.74
C CYS A 40 3.38 15.23 5.96
N LYS A 41 4.06 15.38 7.10
CA LYS A 41 4.86 16.57 7.40
C LYS A 41 6.08 16.69 6.49
N ILE A 42 6.71 15.57 6.13
CA ILE A 42 7.84 15.57 5.19
C ILE A 42 7.35 15.93 3.79
N LEU A 43 6.23 15.35 3.35
CA LEU A 43 5.63 15.64 2.04
C LEU A 43 5.18 17.10 1.92
N GLN A 44 4.60 17.66 2.98
CA GLN A 44 4.29 19.10 3.06
C GLN A 44 5.52 19.98 2.81
N LYS A 45 6.66 19.63 3.41
CA LYS A 45 7.91 20.35 3.19
C LYS A 45 8.39 20.24 1.74
N ILE A 46 8.33 19.04 1.17
CA ILE A 46 8.66 18.79 -0.24
C ILE A 46 7.79 19.67 -1.15
N GLU A 47 6.47 19.67 -0.92
CA GLU A 47 5.51 20.47 -1.71
C GLU A 47 5.81 21.98 -1.64
N ARG A 48 6.24 22.47 -0.46
CA ARG A 48 6.63 23.88 -0.25
C ARG A 48 8.06 24.21 -0.71
N GLY A 49 8.82 23.23 -1.20
CA GLY A 49 10.24 23.40 -1.54
C GLY A 49 11.14 23.65 -0.32
N GLU A 50 10.70 23.28 0.88
CA GLU A 50 11.47 23.43 2.11
C GLU A 50 12.51 22.31 2.27
N PRO A 51 13.62 22.57 2.99
CA PRO A 51 14.59 21.55 3.34
C PRO A 51 13.95 20.36 4.05
N THR A 52 14.22 19.17 3.54
CA THR A 52 13.75 17.90 4.10
C THR A 52 14.89 17.10 4.69
N PRO A 53 14.62 16.19 5.66
CA PRO A 53 15.63 15.26 6.15
C PRO A 53 16.17 14.40 5.01
N ASP A 54 17.41 13.93 5.13
CA ASP A 54 17.99 12.97 4.19
C ASP A 54 17.04 11.75 4.06
N PRO A 55 16.67 11.30 2.84
CA PRO A 55 15.86 10.09 2.61
C PRO A 55 16.39 8.81 3.26
N ARG A 56 17.66 8.76 3.67
CA ARG A 56 18.31 7.68 4.43
C ARG A 56 18.12 7.78 5.93
N SER A 57 17.65 8.92 6.43
CA SER A 57 17.45 9.18 7.86
C SER A 57 16.03 8.88 8.37
N TYR A 58 15.11 8.47 7.49
CA TYR A 58 13.74 8.12 7.88
C TYR A 58 13.16 6.98 7.04
N CYS A 59 12.18 6.28 7.62
CA CYS A 59 11.38 5.29 6.90
C CYS A 59 10.46 5.97 5.88
N GLY A 60 10.64 5.69 4.59
CA GLY A 60 9.84 6.28 3.51
C GLY A 60 8.37 5.87 3.47
N LEU A 61 7.94 4.90 4.29
CA LEU A 61 6.54 4.45 4.38
C LEU A 61 5.77 5.08 5.56
N CYS A 62 6.46 5.44 6.65
CA CYS A 62 5.80 5.97 7.85
C CYS A 62 6.44 7.24 8.44
N GLY A 63 7.54 7.73 7.87
CA GLY A 63 8.24 8.94 8.33
C GLY A 63 8.94 8.81 9.68
N LYS A 64 9.14 7.59 10.20
CA LYS A 64 9.86 7.36 11.46
C LYS A 64 11.36 7.56 11.26
N THR A 65 11.97 8.43 12.08
CA THR A 65 13.42 8.72 12.10
C THR A 65 14.17 8.00 13.23
N LYS A 66 13.45 7.50 14.23
CA LYS A 66 14.02 6.83 15.41
C LYS A 66 13.83 5.33 15.34
N GLY A 67 14.85 4.56 15.72
CA GLY A 67 14.82 3.10 15.71
C GLY A 67 15.60 2.54 14.52
N PRO A 68 15.72 1.20 14.45
CA PRO A 68 16.49 0.58 13.41
C PRO A 68 15.81 0.80 12.05
N LEU A 69 16.62 1.22 11.08
CA LEU A 69 16.24 1.42 9.69
C LEU A 69 17.09 0.46 8.85
N ARG A 70 16.51 -0.04 7.77
CA ARG A 70 17.21 -0.83 6.77
C ARG A 70 16.90 -0.32 5.37
N VAL A 71 17.74 -0.71 4.42
CA VAL A 71 17.51 -0.48 3.00
C VAL A 71 16.79 -1.70 2.42
N THR A 72 15.76 -1.48 1.60
CA THR A 72 15.06 -2.56 0.90
C THR A 72 15.94 -3.16 -0.19
N GLU A 73 15.83 -4.46 -0.41
CA GLU A 73 16.62 -5.11 -1.47
C GLU A 73 16.10 -4.78 -2.87
N CYS A 74 14.78 -4.67 -3.03
CA CYS A 74 14.10 -4.47 -4.30
C CYS A 74 14.30 -3.08 -4.92
N CYS A 75 14.09 -2.01 -4.13
CA CYS A 75 14.10 -0.63 -4.64
C CYS A 75 15.15 0.28 -3.98
N LYS A 76 15.98 -0.27 -3.10
CA LYS A 76 17.08 0.42 -2.41
C LYS A 76 16.62 1.68 -1.65
N LYS A 77 15.45 1.61 -1.01
CA LYS A 77 14.87 2.69 -0.20
C LYS A 77 14.87 2.36 1.28
N THR A 78 14.92 3.39 2.11
CA THR A 78 14.98 3.25 3.57
C THR A 78 13.60 2.96 4.17
N VAL A 79 13.52 1.93 4.99
CA VAL A 79 12.30 1.47 5.67
C VAL A 79 12.63 1.11 7.13
N CYS A 80 11.63 1.08 8.01
CA CYS A 80 11.82 0.55 9.36
C CYS A 80 12.33 -0.89 9.29
N ASP A 81 13.34 -1.22 10.09
CA ASP A 81 13.78 -2.59 10.28
C ASP A 81 12.99 -3.25 11.41
N ASP A 82 11.77 -3.67 11.08
CA ASP A 82 10.79 -4.16 12.04
C ASP A 82 10.22 -5.53 11.65
N TYR A 83 10.95 -6.31 10.85
CA TYR A 83 10.48 -7.58 10.29
C TYR A 83 10.13 -8.59 11.39
N GLU A 84 10.99 -8.70 12.39
CA GLU A 84 10.86 -9.60 13.55
C GLU A 84 9.80 -9.15 14.56
N ASN A 85 9.27 -7.93 14.45
CA ASN A 85 8.24 -7.43 15.37
C ASN A 85 6.83 -7.98 15.02
N TYR A 86 6.70 -8.74 13.93
CA TYR A 86 5.45 -9.37 13.55
C TYR A 86 5.17 -10.62 14.39
N VAL A 87 4.09 -10.59 15.15
CA VAL A 87 3.60 -11.77 15.88
C VAL A 87 2.75 -12.62 14.93
N MET A 88 3.13 -13.89 14.76
CA MET A 88 2.42 -14.84 13.92
C MET A 88 0.94 -14.94 14.31
N PHE A 89 0.05 -15.19 13.34
CA PHE A 89 -1.41 -15.26 13.49
C PHE A 89 -2.13 -13.97 13.93
N THR A 90 -1.43 -12.86 14.16
CA THR A 90 -2.11 -11.57 14.43
C THR A 90 -2.60 -10.86 13.18
N TYR A 91 -2.05 -11.21 12.01
CA TYR A 91 -2.28 -10.51 10.74
C TYR A 91 -2.03 -8.99 10.82
N ALA A 92 -1.24 -8.56 11.82
CA ALA A 92 -0.97 -7.17 12.09
C ALA A 92 -0.18 -6.52 10.93
N ARG A 93 -0.63 -5.34 10.54
CA ARG A 93 0.01 -4.50 9.50
C ARG A 93 0.92 -3.45 10.13
N ASN A 94 1.61 -3.79 11.21
CA ASN A 94 2.44 -2.84 11.98
C ASN A 94 3.91 -2.77 11.50
N SER A 95 4.44 -3.79 10.80
CA SER A 95 5.81 -3.80 10.29
C SER A 95 5.95 -3.18 8.90
N CYS A 96 6.75 -2.13 8.72
CA CYS A 96 6.93 -1.49 7.43
C CYS A 96 7.73 -2.35 6.45
N SER A 97 8.86 -2.96 6.86
CA SER A 97 9.69 -3.76 5.95
C SER A 97 8.97 -5.01 5.49
N ARG A 98 8.34 -5.74 6.42
CA ARG A 98 7.59 -6.96 6.10
C ARG A 98 6.38 -6.67 5.23
N ASN A 99 5.63 -5.61 5.50
CA ASN A 99 4.46 -5.31 4.68
C ASN A 99 4.87 -4.83 3.28
N HIS A 100 5.96 -4.09 3.14
CA HIS A 100 6.51 -3.76 1.83
C HIS A 100 6.85 -5.03 1.04
N ASP A 101 7.58 -5.94 1.69
CA ASP A 101 8.02 -7.22 1.12
C ASP A 101 6.85 -8.12 0.69
N ARG A 102 5.78 -8.19 1.50
CA ARG A 102 4.64 -9.08 1.23
C ARG A 102 3.55 -8.47 0.37
N TYR A 103 3.42 -7.15 0.33
CA TYR A 103 2.24 -6.48 -0.22
C TYR A 103 2.54 -5.47 -1.32
N THR A 104 3.70 -5.55 -1.97
CA THR A 104 4.00 -4.72 -3.14
C THR A 104 4.45 -5.54 -4.33
N THR A 105 4.03 -5.11 -5.53
CA THR A 105 4.50 -5.71 -6.79
C THR A 105 6.02 -5.55 -6.94
N CYS A 106 6.58 -4.43 -6.47
CA CYS A 106 8.03 -4.18 -6.49
C CYS A 106 8.83 -5.27 -5.76
N SER A 107 8.41 -5.65 -4.54
CA SER A 107 9.09 -6.70 -3.78
C SER A 107 8.90 -8.08 -4.39
N GLN A 108 7.67 -8.44 -4.80
CA GLN A 108 7.40 -9.71 -5.48
C GLN A 108 8.26 -9.85 -6.75
N HIS A 109 8.28 -8.82 -7.59
CA HIS A 109 9.06 -8.79 -8.82
C HIS A 109 10.55 -9.05 -8.58
N HIS A 110 11.12 -8.45 -7.52
CA HIS A 110 12.51 -8.67 -7.15
C HIS A 110 12.76 -10.11 -6.68
N GLN A 111 11.87 -10.68 -5.86
CA GLN A 111 11.99 -12.06 -5.38
C GLN A 111 11.90 -13.08 -6.52
N GLU A 112 11.07 -12.81 -7.53
CA GLU A 112 10.93 -13.64 -8.73
C GLU A 112 12.09 -13.46 -9.74
N GLY A 113 12.99 -12.50 -9.52
CA GLY A 113 14.20 -12.31 -10.33
C GLY A 113 13.91 -11.86 -11.76
N HIS A 114 12.82 -11.13 -11.98
CA HIS A 114 12.45 -10.60 -13.28
C HIS A 114 13.41 -9.49 -13.73
N ARG A 115 13.68 -9.40 -15.04
CA ARG A 115 14.71 -8.50 -15.59
C ARG A 115 14.20 -7.11 -15.99
N THR A 116 12.91 -6.98 -16.26
CA THR A 116 12.31 -5.71 -16.70
C THR A 116 12.00 -4.81 -15.53
N ASP A 117 11.59 -3.57 -15.75
CA ASP A 117 10.99 -2.79 -14.68
C ASP A 117 9.67 -3.44 -14.23
N TRP A 118 9.39 -3.40 -12.93
CA TRP A 118 8.20 -4.06 -12.37
C TRP A 118 6.89 -3.41 -12.83
N LYS A 119 6.89 -2.12 -13.20
CA LYS A 119 5.71 -1.41 -13.71
C LYS A 119 5.37 -1.78 -15.16
N SER A 120 6.28 -2.45 -15.86
CA SER A 120 6.07 -2.92 -17.24
C SER A 120 6.24 -4.44 -17.38
N CYS A 121 6.34 -5.16 -16.25
CA CYS A 121 6.60 -6.58 -16.25
C CYS A 121 5.32 -7.39 -16.50
N ILE A 122 5.16 -7.90 -17.71
CA ILE A 122 4.00 -8.72 -18.11
C ILE A 122 3.81 -9.93 -17.20
N LYS A 123 4.90 -10.54 -16.71
CA LYS A 123 4.82 -11.68 -15.78
C LYS A 123 4.20 -11.32 -14.44
N CYS A 124 4.45 -10.10 -13.96
CA CYS A 124 3.83 -9.61 -12.71
C CYS A 124 2.35 -9.26 -12.90
N ASP A 125 1.89 -9.09 -14.15
CA ASP A 125 0.49 -8.82 -14.47
C ASP A 125 -0.38 -10.08 -14.55
N ASP A 126 0.21 -11.28 -14.66
CA ASP A 126 -0.50 -12.53 -15.01
C ASP A 126 -0.99 -13.36 -13.79
N GLY A 127 -0.78 -12.88 -12.55
CA GLY A 127 -0.97 -13.70 -11.34
C GLY A 127 -2.21 -13.42 -10.49
N PHE A 128 -2.87 -12.26 -10.65
CA PHE A 128 -3.94 -11.82 -9.76
C PHE A 128 -5.09 -11.13 -10.49
N GLU A 129 -6.28 -11.20 -9.91
CA GLU A 129 -7.44 -10.39 -10.33
C GLU A 129 -7.10 -8.89 -10.35
N ALA A 130 -7.75 -8.13 -11.24
CA ALA A 130 -7.42 -6.73 -11.49
C ALA A 130 -7.43 -5.83 -10.24
N GLU A 131 -8.37 -6.05 -9.30
CA GLU A 131 -8.40 -5.30 -8.02
C GLU A 131 -7.17 -5.56 -7.16
N LEU A 132 -6.74 -6.82 -7.03
CA LEU A 132 -5.56 -7.16 -6.25
C LEU A 132 -4.29 -6.61 -6.90
N ARG A 133 -4.16 -6.70 -8.23
CA ARG A 133 -3.03 -6.08 -8.95
C ARG A 133 -2.95 -4.58 -8.70
N ALA A 134 -4.08 -3.88 -8.83
CA ALA A 134 -4.14 -2.45 -8.53
C ALA A 134 -3.76 -2.17 -7.07
N TRP A 135 -4.20 -3.02 -6.13
CA TRP A 135 -3.86 -2.90 -4.72
C TRP A 135 -2.37 -3.08 -4.44
N TYR A 136 -1.73 -4.16 -4.90
CA TYR A 136 -0.29 -4.38 -4.74
C TYR A 136 0.56 -3.25 -5.33
N ALA A 137 0.09 -2.64 -6.42
CA ALA A 137 0.80 -1.59 -7.13
C ALA A 137 0.65 -0.17 -6.53
N THR A 138 -0.34 0.05 -5.64
CA THR A 138 -0.73 1.41 -5.21
C THR A 138 -1.01 1.59 -3.71
N ASN A 139 -1.08 0.51 -2.94
CA ASN A 139 -1.31 0.61 -1.50
C ASN A 139 -0.18 1.36 -0.77
N SER A 140 -0.43 1.73 0.49
CA SER A 140 0.46 2.52 1.35
C SER A 140 1.75 1.80 1.80
N TYR A 141 1.98 0.56 1.37
CA TYR A 141 3.27 -0.12 1.52
C TYR A 141 4.21 0.17 0.36
N ASN A 142 3.71 0.81 -0.71
CA ASN A 142 4.53 1.38 -1.76
C ASN A 142 5.07 2.75 -1.30
N PHE A 143 6.32 3.05 -1.69
CA PHE A 143 6.84 4.41 -1.53
C PHE A 143 6.06 5.33 -2.48
N ILE A 144 5.70 6.53 -2.02
CA ILE A 144 4.83 7.46 -2.77
C ILE A 144 5.37 7.75 -4.19
N GLY A 145 6.70 7.88 -4.34
CA GLY A 145 7.34 8.09 -5.63
C GLY A 145 7.39 6.86 -6.55
N ASP A 146 7.04 5.68 -6.06
CA ASP A 146 7.05 4.42 -6.82
C ASP A 146 5.66 3.90 -7.17
N ILE A 147 4.59 4.53 -6.69
CA ILE A 147 3.22 4.12 -6.99
C ILE A 147 3.04 3.98 -8.51
N HIS A 148 2.42 2.89 -8.94
CA HIS A 148 2.20 2.64 -10.36
C HIS A 148 1.30 3.73 -10.97
N PRO A 149 1.72 4.39 -12.08
CA PRO A 149 1.01 5.56 -12.60
C PRO A 149 -0.34 5.18 -13.24
N ASN A 150 -0.43 3.98 -13.81
CA ASN A 150 -1.61 3.49 -14.53
C ASN A 150 -2.05 2.13 -13.98
N PRO A 151 -2.46 2.03 -12.70
CA PRO A 151 -2.88 0.75 -12.14
C PRO A 151 -4.08 0.18 -12.92
N PRO A 152 -4.26 -1.15 -13.00
CA PRO A 152 -5.41 -1.74 -13.66
C PRO A 152 -6.73 -1.20 -13.12
N THR A 153 -7.67 -0.92 -14.02
CA THR A 153 -9.06 -0.65 -13.62
C THR A 153 -9.78 -1.98 -13.36
N PHE A 154 -10.80 -1.96 -12.50
CA PHE A 154 -11.53 -3.14 -12.11
C PHE A 154 -12.97 -2.80 -11.73
N SER A 155 -13.87 -3.77 -11.86
CA SER A 155 -15.22 -3.68 -11.33
C SER A 155 -15.23 -4.16 -9.87
N PRO A 156 -15.66 -3.34 -8.90
CA PRO A 156 -15.78 -3.76 -7.51
C PRO A 156 -16.63 -5.01 -7.35
N LYS A 157 -16.15 -5.96 -6.55
CA LYS A 157 -16.96 -7.13 -6.16
C LYS A 157 -17.77 -6.81 -4.92
N SER A 158 -18.95 -7.41 -4.83
CA SER A 158 -19.85 -7.29 -3.68
C SER A 158 -19.96 -8.61 -2.95
N CYS A 159 -20.17 -8.54 -1.64
CA CYS A 159 -20.43 -9.69 -0.80
C CYS A 159 -21.70 -10.39 -1.24
N ASN A 160 -21.64 -11.70 -1.43
CA ASN A 160 -22.79 -12.48 -1.89
C ASN A 160 -23.97 -12.53 -0.92
N GLU A 161 -23.72 -12.34 0.39
CA GLU A 161 -24.78 -12.37 1.41
C GLU A 161 -25.42 -10.99 1.64
N CYS A 162 -24.61 -9.95 1.85
CA CYS A 162 -25.11 -8.62 2.25
C CYS A 162 -25.01 -7.56 1.15
N GLY A 163 -24.45 -7.88 -0.01
CA GLY A 163 -24.31 -6.97 -1.16
C GLY A 163 -23.29 -5.85 -0.98
N ARG A 164 -22.64 -5.69 0.19
CA ARG A 164 -21.64 -4.63 0.40
C ARG A 164 -20.42 -4.83 -0.48
N VAL A 165 -19.83 -3.75 -0.97
CA VAL A 165 -18.57 -3.82 -1.73
C VAL A 165 -17.45 -4.37 -0.83
N VAL A 166 -16.72 -5.36 -1.35
CA VAL A 166 -15.56 -5.97 -0.69
C VAL A 166 -14.27 -5.32 -1.21
N LYS A 167 -13.38 -4.91 -0.30
CA LYS A 167 -12.08 -4.33 -0.62
C LYS A 167 -10.99 -5.40 -0.48
N GLN A 168 -10.80 -6.22 -1.51
CA GLN A 168 -10.13 -7.52 -1.40
C GLN A 168 -8.74 -7.49 -0.73
N GLY A 169 -7.92 -6.49 -1.03
CA GLY A 169 -6.59 -6.33 -0.39
C GLY A 169 -6.62 -5.61 0.96
N ALA A 170 -7.66 -4.82 1.25
CA ALA A 170 -7.72 -3.98 2.43
C ALA A 170 -8.40 -4.64 3.63
N GLU A 171 -9.31 -5.59 3.41
CA GLU A 171 -10.08 -6.23 4.47
C GLU A 171 -10.12 -7.77 4.35
N PRO A 172 -10.33 -8.50 5.47
CA PRO A 172 -10.54 -9.94 5.44
C PRO A 172 -11.78 -10.30 4.60
N ASN A 173 -11.61 -11.29 3.73
CA ASN A 173 -12.63 -11.83 2.86
C ASN A 173 -12.33 -13.31 2.59
N ALA A 174 -13.36 -14.06 2.18
CA ALA A 174 -13.23 -15.45 1.77
C ALA A 174 -13.80 -15.65 0.38
N TRP A 175 -13.10 -16.43 -0.42
CA TRP A 175 -13.57 -16.92 -1.70
C TRP A 175 -14.16 -18.31 -1.50
N LEU A 176 -15.45 -18.44 -1.78
CA LEU A 176 -16.21 -19.70 -1.75
C LEU A 176 -16.73 -20.01 -3.16
N PRO A 177 -17.17 -21.24 -3.45
CA PRO A 177 -17.77 -21.58 -4.75
C PRO A 177 -18.93 -20.65 -5.16
N GLY A 178 -19.66 -20.11 -4.19
CA GLY A 178 -20.76 -19.16 -4.41
C GLY A 178 -20.34 -17.70 -4.65
N GLY A 179 -19.06 -17.35 -4.49
CA GLY A 179 -18.54 -15.99 -4.65
C GLY A 179 -17.74 -15.50 -3.44
N ILE A 180 -17.70 -14.17 -3.25
CA ILE A 180 -16.89 -13.54 -2.21
C ILE A 180 -17.75 -13.19 -0.98
N LEU A 181 -17.26 -13.55 0.20
CA LEU A 181 -17.85 -13.17 1.48
C LEU A 181 -17.00 -12.13 2.19
N CYS A 182 -17.68 -11.17 2.78
CA CYS A 182 -17.06 -10.16 3.61
C CYS A 182 -16.83 -10.67 5.03
N LYS A 183 -15.93 -10.06 5.79
CA LYS A 183 -15.62 -10.45 7.18
C LYS A 183 -16.83 -10.76 8.07
N SER A 184 -17.90 -9.97 7.96
CA SER A 184 -19.07 -10.12 8.82
C SER A 184 -20.01 -11.25 8.40
N CYS A 185 -19.86 -11.79 7.18
CA CYS A 185 -20.68 -12.87 6.63
C CYS A 185 -19.90 -14.18 6.45
N MET A 186 -18.60 -14.18 6.75
CA MET A 186 -17.77 -15.38 6.82
C MET A 186 -18.03 -16.17 8.09
#